data_AF-A0A067JQL3-F1
#
_entry.id   AF-A0A067JQL3-F1
#
_cell.length_a   1.000
_cell.length_b   1.000
_cell.length_c   1.000
_cell.angle_alpha   90.00
_cell.angle_beta   90.00
_cell.angle_gamma   90.00
#
_symmetry.space_group_name_H-M   'P 1'
#
loop_
_entity.id
_entity.type
_entity.pdbx_description
1 polymer ?
#
loop_
_entity_poly.entity_id
_entity_poly.type
_entity_poly.pdbx_seq_one_letter_code
_entity_poly.pdbx_strand_id
1 'polypeptide(L)'
;MGGGALGTELTLEYLLLLRNGRIEPHNSAATREINGDAVQFEPTAVKPVYIDFYPKLRAWYCQNKSCIASTVAGLSTGNPVHQVANKILSMIYSKMTRNEASSGNSSSVSTSSSTGGDPYQKPMHPAWEVLEAIPFVLEAILTACAHGRLSSRDLTTGLRDLIDFLPASLGVIISYFAAEVTRGTWKPVPMNGTDWPSPAALLPYIESEMKEILSAAGVNYPSSFSGPLPVMLPLPMAALVSLTITFKLHKGLDHIHAVVGPALENCASGCPWPSAPTIGCLWAQKVRRWHDYIVVSCARSVFRQNKEAVAQLLRSSFSSFLGSVDISTSLLTNRSSVSGLLGSTIGVPSGSGSLAPGFLYLRCCRTIQDVQYVNGVIISLVGEHAMGSAARWASKNSSRLKSSQASLSLAATTAREAAMLGASLICVTGGVNLVQELYLETIPTWLLSSREVKHGKLSVVSRIVEGYAMAYMLILSGSFVWSAGARSPPWAMSRRASTISAHMDFLAGALEGNISLGCHPATWKAYVSCLLCLMVSFTPAWIQEVRLETLKKLASGLRGWHECELALSLLERGGVAAIGSVAELVNVLS
;
A
#
# COMPACT_ATOMS: atom_id res chain seq x y z
N MET A 1 18.36 -10.35 -9.04
CA MET A 1 18.91 -9.47 -8.00
C MET A 1 17.94 -8.32 -7.78
N GLY A 2 17.57 -8.06 -6.52
CA GLY A 2 16.75 -6.92 -6.10
C GLY A 2 15.25 -7.06 -6.34
N GLY A 3 14.58 -7.97 -5.60
CA GLY A 3 13.12 -8.04 -5.53
C GLY A 3 12.56 -6.83 -4.79
N GLY A 4 12.29 -5.75 -5.53
CA GLY A 4 11.46 -4.65 -5.06
C GLY A 4 10.01 -5.12 -5.01
N ALA A 5 9.33 -4.81 -3.90
CA ALA A 5 7.91 -5.06 -3.71
C ALA A 5 7.13 -4.68 -4.98
N LEU A 6 6.33 -5.61 -5.50
CA LEU A 6 5.18 -5.30 -6.35
C LEU A 6 4.13 -4.59 -5.48
N GLY A 7 4.52 -3.46 -4.88
CA GLY A 7 3.57 -2.41 -4.55
C GLY A 7 3.00 -1.97 -5.88
N THR A 8 1.68 -2.00 -5.97
CA THR A 8 0.87 -1.59 -7.12
C THR A 8 1.17 -0.15 -7.54
N GLU A 9 2.30 0.08 -8.18
CA GLU A 9 2.54 1.27 -8.98
C GLU A 9 1.89 0.99 -10.33
N LEU A 10 1.03 1.91 -10.80
CA LEU A 10 0.38 1.83 -12.11
C LEU A 10 1.44 2.02 -13.21
N THR A 11 2.28 1.02 -13.42
CA THR A 11 3.30 1.05 -14.47
C THR A 11 2.68 0.71 -15.82
N LEU A 12 3.34 1.14 -16.88
CA LEU A 12 2.94 0.79 -18.24
C LEU A 12 2.90 -0.73 -18.43
N GLU A 13 3.84 -1.48 -17.86
CA GLU A 13 3.83 -2.95 -17.94
C GLU A 13 2.63 -3.55 -17.21
N TYR A 14 2.28 -3.02 -16.04
CA TYR A 14 1.12 -3.49 -15.29
C TYR A 14 -0.19 -3.23 -16.05
N LEU A 15 -0.32 -2.05 -16.67
CA LEU A 15 -1.48 -1.70 -17.50
C LEU A 15 -1.59 -2.56 -18.76
N LEU A 16 -0.47 -2.83 -19.43
CA LEU A 16 -0.43 -3.73 -20.60
C LEU A 16 -0.75 -5.17 -20.19
N LEU A 17 -0.25 -5.62 -19.03
CA LEU A 17 -0.56 -6.94 -18.48
C LEU A 17 -2.04 -7.06 -18.12
N LEU A 18 -2.65 -6.04 -17.50
CA LEU A 18 -4.09 -6.00 -17.22
C LEU A 18 -4.92 -6.01 -18.50
N ARG A 19 -4.55 -5.22 -19.51
CA ARG A 19 -5.22 -5.22 -20.81
C ARG A 19 -5.15 -6.59 -21.47
N ASN A 20 -3.97 -7.21 -21.47
CA ASN A 20 -3.75 -8.49 -22.13
C ASN A 20 -4.36 -9.66 -21.35
N GLY A 21 -4.44 -9.57 -20.01
CA GLY A 21 -5.14 -10.56 -19.19
C GLY A 21 -6.65 -10.58 -19.43
N ARG A 22 -7.24 -9.49 -19.95
CA ARG A 22 -8.65 -9.46 -20.39
C ARG A 22 -8.88 -10.13 -21.75
N ILE A 23 -7.82 -10.57 -22.43
CA ILE A 23 -7.86 -11.14 -23.79
C ILE A 23 -7.81 -12.68 -23.77
N GLU A 24 -7.51 -13.31 -22.62
CA GLU A 24 -7.53 -14.78 -22.53
C GLU A 24 -8.96 -15.35 -22.67
N PRO A 25 -9.12 -16.45 -23.43
CA PRO A 25 -10.33 -16.69 -24.20
C PRO A 25 -11.42 -17.39 -23.39
N HIS A 26 -12.67 -17.10 -23.76
CA HIS A 26 -13.86 -17.90 -23.48
C HIS A 26 -13.82 -19.33 -24.09
N ASN A 27 -12.63 -19.90 -24.32
CA ASN A 27 -12.45 -21.19 -24.97
C ASN A 27 -11.69 -22.15 -24.05
N SER A 28 -12.39 -22.69 -23.04
CA SER A 28 -12.28 -24.10 -22.67
C SER A 28 -13.35 -24.50 -21.65
N ALA A 29 -14.28 -25.33 -22.12
CA ALA A 29 -15.20 -26.19 -21.38
C ALA A 29 -16.30 -25.53 -20.52
N ALA A 30 -17.39 -25.14 -21.19
CA ALA A 30 -18.73 -25.52 -20.76
C ALA A 30 -19.68 -25.53 -21.97
N THR A 31 -19.72 -26.67 -22.66
CA THR A 31 -20.90 -27.06 -23.45
C THR A 31 -22.06 -27.19 -22.48
N ARG A 32 -22.87 -26.13 -22.36
CA ARG A 32 -24.27 -26.25 -21.93
C ARG A 32 -25.08 -25.24 -22.74
N GLU A 33 -25.93 -25.82 -23.56
CA GLU A 33 -27.00 -25.21 -24.33
C GLU A 33 -27.65 -24.05 -23.58
N ILE A 34 -27.90 -22.95 -24.29
CA ILE A 34 -29.18 -22.23 -24.27
C ILE A 34 -29.23 -21.39 -25.56
N ASN A 35 -30.22 -21.72 -26.38
CA ASN A 35 -30.68 -20.91 -27.52
C ASN A 35 -31.21 -19.55 -27.04
N GLY A 36 -31.05 -18.51 -27.86
CA GLY A 36 -31.84 -17.29 -27.75
C GLY A 36 -31.15 -16.09 -28.38
N ASP A 37 -31.74 -15.60 -29.48
CA ASP A 37 -31.37 -14.40 -30.23
C ASP A 37 -30.80 -13.26 -29.39
N ALA A 38 -29.52 -12.95 -29.61
CA ALA A 38 -28.96 -11.64 -29.35
C ALA A 38 -27.89 -11.37 -30.40
N VAL A 39 -28.07 -10.26 -31.11
CA VAL A 39 -27.17 -9.72 -32.15
C VAL A 39 -25.71 -9.94 -31.76
N GLN A 40 -25.03 -10.83 -32.49
CA GLN A 40 -23.59 -11.01 -32.40
C GLN A 40 -22.91 -9.71 -32.84
N PHE A 41 -22.49 -8.89 -31.88
CA PHE A 41 -21.32 -8.07 -32.09
C PHE A 41 -20.14 -9.02 -32.11
N GLU A 42 -19.58 -9.31 -33.29
CA GLU A 42 -18.26 -9.94 -33.39
C GLU A 42 -17.29 -9.15 -32.50
N PRO A 43 -16.72 -9.74 -31.44
CA PRO A 43 -15.61 -9.12 -30.76
C PRO A 43 -14.44 -9.24 -31.74
N THR A 44 -14.06 -8.11 -32.35
CA THR A 44 -12.81 -8.00 -33.09
C THR A 44 -11.74 -8.62 -32.21
N ALA A 45 -11.10 -9.71 -32.65
CA ALA A 45 -10.13 -10.44 -31.85
C ALA A 45 -9.05 -9.46 -31.37
N VAL A 46 -9.17 -8.99 -30.13
CA VAL A 46 -8.29 -7.97 -29.58
C VAL A 46 -6.95 -8.67 -29.37
N LYS A 47 -5.98 -8.41 -30.24
CA LYS A 47 -4.64 -9.00 -30.10
C LYS A 47 -3.99 -8.48 -28.80
N PRO A 48 -3.20 -9.31 -28.08
CA PRO A 48 -2.40 -8.83 -26.97
C PRO A 48 -1.46 -7.73 -27.49
N VAL A 49 -1.26 -6.68 -26.70
CA VAL A 49 -0.40 -5.54 -27.03
C VAL A 49 0.80 -5.54 -26.11
N TYR A 50 2.00 -5.62 -26.69
CA TYR A 50 3.26 -5.57 -25.97
C TYR A 50 3.97 -4.24 -26.23
N ILE A 51 4.78 -3.78 -25.27
CA ILE A 51 5.56 -2.55 -25.42
C ILE A 51 6.54 -2.63 -26.60
N ASP A 52 6.99 -3.84 -26.95
CA ASP A 52 7.90 -4.10 -28.06
C ASP A 52 7.31 -3.76 -29.43
N PHE A 53 5.97 -3.65 -29.54
CA PHE A 53 5.31 -3.18 -30.76
C PHE A 53 5.49 -1.67 -31.00
N TYR A 54 5.96 -0.93 -30.00
CA TYR A 54 6.15 0.52 -30.06
C TYR A 54 7.61 0.87 -29.74
N PRO A 55 8.55 0.69 -30.69
CA PRO A 55 9.99 0.82 -30.43
C PRO A 55 10.40 2.20 -29.89
N LYS A 56 9.76 3.29 -30.35
CA LYS A 56 10.02 4.65 -29.85
C LYS A 56 9.55 4.84 -28.40
N LEU A 57 8.37 4.30 -28.06
CA LEU A 57 7.85 4.35 -26.70
C LEU A 57 8.73 3.53 -25.76
N ARG A 58 9.17 2.35 -26.21
CA ARG A 58 10.10 1.48 -25.47
C ARG A 58 11.43 2.18 -25.22
N ALA A 59 12.03 2.80 -26.24
CA ALA A 59 13.28 3.53 -26.11
C ALA A 59 13.20 4.65 -25.06
N TRP A 60 12.19 5.53 -25.19
CA TRP A 60 11.93 6.58 -24.22
C TRP A 60 11.67 6.02 -22.81
N TYR A 61 10.86 4.98 -22.70
CA TYR A 61 10.48 4.40 -21.42
C TYR A 61 11.68 3.77 -20.69
N CYS A 62 12.53 3.03 -21.42
CA CYS A 62 13.78 2.49 -20.90
C CYS A 62 14.72 3.60 -20.41
N GLN A 63 14.86 4.67 -21.19
CA GLN A 63 15.71 5.79 -20.81
C GLN A 63 15.18 6.55 -19.59
N ASN A 64 13.88 6.85 -19.55
CA ASN A 64 13.26 7.48 -18.39
C ASN A 64 13.47 6.62 -17.13
N LYS A 65 13.34 5.30 -17.25
CA LYS A 65 13.68 4.35 -16.16
C LYS A 65 15.15 4.44 -15.75
N SER A 66 16.08 4.51 -16.70
CA SER A 66 17.51 4.67 -16.39
C SER A 66 17.79 5.99 -15.65
N CYS A 67 17.22 7.11 -16.11
CA CYS A 67 17.35 8.42 -15.44
C CYS A 67 16.72 8.43 -14.03
N ILE A 68 15.62 7.70 -13.82
CA ILE A 68 15.00 7.54 -12.50
C ILE A 68 15.84 6.61 -11.60
N ALA A 69 16.51 5.60 -12.15
CA ALA A 69 17.31 4.64 -11.38
C ALA A 69 18.69 5.19 -10.98
N SER A 70 19.35 5.98 -11.84
CA SER A 70 20.70 6.55 -11.59
C SER A 70 20.75 8.07 -11.79
N THR A 71 21.58 8.76 -11.01
CA THR A 71 21.79 10.21 -11.17
C THR A 71 22.26 10.49 -12.60
N VAL A 72 21.66 11.49 -13.23
CA VAL A 72 21.95 11.84 -14.61
C VAL A 72 23.34 12.50 -14.68
N ALA A 73 24.20 12.02 -15.57
CA ALA A 73 25.48 12.67 -15.83
C ALA A 73 25.24 14.04 -16.48
N GLY A 74 26.07 15.03 -16.12
CA GLY A 74 25.98 16.38 -16.67
C GLY A 74 26.02 16.41 -18.20
N LEU A 75 25.45 17.48 -18.77
CA LEU A 75 25.35 17.68 -20.22
C LEU A 75 26.72 17.54 -20.90
N SER A 76 26.81 16.63 -21.87
CA SER A 76 27.98 16.43 -22.73
C SER A 76 27.64 16.76 -24.20
N THR A 77 28.58 17.33 -24.94
CA THR A 77 28.33 17.84 -26.31
C THR A 77 28.21 16.75 -27.38
N GLY A 78 28.53 15.50 -27.05
CA GLY A 78 28.61 14.38 -28.01
C GLY A 78 27.32 13.57 -28.23
N ASN A 79 26.28 13.73 -27.40
CA ASN A 79 25.05 12.94 -27.49
C ASN A 79 23.89 13.75 -28.13
N PRO A 80 23.16 13.22 -29.13
CA PRO A 80 22.01 13.91 -29.73
C PRO A 80 20.95 14.36 -28.70
N VAL A 81 20.73 13.57 -27.64
CA VAL A 81 19.79 13.91 -26.56
C VAL A 81 20.24 15.17 -25.81
N HIS A 82 21.54 15.32 -25.57
CA HIS A 82 22.09 16.50 -24.91
C HIS A 82 22.05 17.74 -25.81
N GLN A 83 22.13 17.58 -27.13
CA GLN A 83 21.94 18.70 -28.06
C GLN A 83 20.50 19.22 -28.02
N VAL A 84 19.51 18.32 -27.95
CA VAL A 84 18.11 18.69 -27.74
C VAL A 84 17.93 19.37 -26.39
N ALA A 85 18.52 18.84 -25.31
CA ALA A 85 18.48 19.44 -23.99
C ALA A 85 19.08 20.86 -23.97
N ASN A 86 20.23 21.07 -24.62
CA ASN A 86 20.87 22.38 -24.75
C ASN A 86 19.98 23.39 -25.51
N LYS A 87 19.30 22.95 -26.57
CA LYS A 87 18.32 23.80 -27.27
C LYS A 87 17.15 24.18 -26.37
N ILE A 88 16.59 23.24 -25.62
CA ILE A 88 15.50 23.51 -24.66
C ILE A 88 15.98 24.50 -23.58
N LEU A 89 17.18 24.31 -23.03
CA LEU A 89 17.77 25.22 -22.06
C LEU A 89 17.95 26.62 -22.63
N SER A 90 18.48 26.75 -23.85
CA SER A 90 18.65 28.05 -24.50
C SER A 90 17.32 28.78 -24.71
N MET A 91 16.25 28.06 -25.04
CA MET A 91 14.89 28.59 -25.14
C MET A 91 14.39 29.08 -23.77
N ILE A 92 14.60 28.29 -22.72
CA ILE A 92 14.19 28.64 -21.36
C ILE A 92 14.94 29.88 -20.87
N TYR A 93 16.27 29.91 -20.97
CA TYR A 93 17.11 31.02 -20.52
C TYR A 93 16.89 32.32 -21.31
N SER A 94 16.78 32.24 -22.65
CA SER A 94 16.53 33.43 -23.49
C SER A 94 15.21 34.12 -23.16
N LYS A 95 14.17 33.35 -22.85
CA LYS A 95 12.89 33.90 -22.39
C LYS A 95 12.97 34.52 -21.00
N MET A 96 13.73 33.92 -20.09
CA MET A 96 13.95 34.47 -18.75
C MET A 96 14.65 35.84 -18.80
N THR A 97 15.74 35.95 -19.57
CA THR A 97 16.52 37.20 -19.69
C THR A 97 15.74 38.38 -20.26
N ARG A 98 14.63 38.15 -20.95
CA ARG A 98 13.83 39.21 -21.59
C ARG A 98 12.69 39.74 -20.71
N ASN A 99 12.22 38.96 -19.73
CA ASN A 99 11.19 39.42 -18.80
C ASN A 99 11.71 40.50 -17.83
N GLU A 100 13.00 40.46 -17.46
CA GLU A 100 13.64 41.53 -16.67
C GLU A 100 13.88 42.82 -17.46
N ALA A 101 14.11 42.74 -18.77
CA ALA A 101 14.41 43.90 -19.62
C ALA A 101 13.17 44.73 -20.04
N SER A 102 11.96 44.34 -19.63
CA SER A 102 10.70 44.99 -20.07
C SER A 102 10.14 46.05 -19.10
N SER A 103 10.87 46.38 -18.03
CA SER A 103 10.56 47.51 -17.13
C SER A 103 11.58 48.63 -17.29
N GLY A 104 11.50 49.37 -18.40
CA GLY A 104 12.33 50.56 -18.63
C GLY A 104 11.88 51.31 -19.87
N ASN A 105 11.51 52.58 -19.69
CA ASN A 105 10.95 53.46 -20.72
C ASN A 105 11.72 53.47 -22.06
N SER A 106 10.94 53.69 -23.10
CA SER A 106 11.32 54.03 -24.46
C SER A 106 12.29 55.21 -24.56
N SER A 107 13.36 55.05 -25.35
CA SER A 107 13.71 55.90 -26.52
C SER A 107 15.19 55.75 -26.89
N SER A 108 15.46 55.17 -28.06
CA SER A 108 16.31 55.76 -29.10
C SER A 108 16.66 54.71 -30.16
N VAL A 109 16.52 55.13 -31.40
CA VAL A 109 16.78 54.41 -32.64
C VAL A 109 18.29 54.21 -32.81
N SER A 110 18.73 53.01 -33.16
CA SER A 110 19.87 52.85 -34.06
C SER A 110 19.81 51.51 -34.81
N THR A 111 19.80 51.65 -36.12
CA THR A 111 19.73 50.62 -37.14
C THR A 111 21.11 49.99 -37.33
N SER A 112 21.25 48.69 -37.13
CA SER A 112 22.32 47.91 -37.77
C SER A 112 21.81 46.53 -38.13
N SER A 113 21.76 46.30 -39.44
CA SER A 113 21.38 45.06 -40.09
C SER A 113 22.45 43.99 -39.86
N SER A 114 22.12 43.00 -39.05
CA SER A 114 22.73 41.67 -39.13
C SER A 114 21.60 40.66 -39.22
N THR A 115 21.77 39.72 -40.16
CA THR A 115 20.85 38.65 -40.54
C THR A 115 20.14 38.03 -39.34
N GLY A 116 18.87 38.42 -39.17
CA GLY A 116 17.98 37.92 -38.13
C GLY A 116 17.59 36.48 -38.42
N GLY A 117 18.33 35.54 -37.85
CA GLY A 117 17.77 34.23 -37.52
C GLY A 117 16.69 34.46 -36.48
N ASP A 118 15.43 34.25 -36.88
CA ASP A 118 14.25 34.44 -36.04
C ASP A 118 14.41 33.64 -34.74
N PRO A 119 14.60 34.27 -33.56
CA PRO A 119 14.97 33.57 -32.33
C PRO A 119 13.80 32.80 -31.69
N TYR A 120 12.66 32.71 -32.39
CA TYR A 120 11.44 32.06 -31.94
C TYR A 120 11.18 30.71 -32.60
N GLN A 121 12.19 30.04 -33.17
CA GLN A 121 12.02 28.66 -33.58
C GLN A 121 11.80 27.77 -32.36
N LYS A 122 10.51 27.64 -31.99
CA LYS A 122 9.93 26.56 -31.21
C LYS A 122 10.68 25.29 -31.64
N PRO A 123 11.41 24.59 -30.76
CA PRO A 123 12.25 23.48 -31.18
C PRO A 123 11.38 22.51 -31.99
N MET A 124 11.61 22.42 -33.31
CA MET A 124 10.86 21.53 -34.21
C MET A 124 11.37 20.09 -34.04
N HIS A 125 11.49 19.65 -32.81
CA HIS A 125 11.84 18.29 -32.44
C HIS A 125 10.54 17.52 -32.20
N PRO A 126 10.46 16.25 -32.64
CA PRO A 126 9.31 15.39 -32.31
C PRO A 126 9.17 15.30 -30.79
N ALA A 127 7.94 15.23 -30.30
CA ALA A 127 7.64 15.24 -28.86
C ALA A 127 8.43 14.19 -28.07
N TRP A 128 8.72 13.02 -28.67
CA TRP A 128 9.52 11.96 -28.06
C TRP A 128 10.97 12.37 -27.77
N GLU A 129 11.64 13.05 -28.71
CA GLU A 129 13.01 13.56 -28.50
C GLU A 129 13.04 14.62 -27.41
N VAL A 130 11.99 15.45 -27.32
CA VAL A 130 11.85 16.43 -26.25
C VAL A 130 11.69 15.71 -24.90
N LEU A 131 10.77 14.75 -24.79
CA LEU A 131 10.54 14.00 -23.55
C LEU A 131 11.77 13.23 -23.07
N GLU A 132 12.58 12.74 -24.00
CA GLU A 132 13.84 12.05 -23.76
C GLU A 132 14.93 12.98 -23.19
N ALA A 133 14.93 14.24 -23.62
CA ALA A 133 15.89 15.25 -23.18
C ALA A 133 15.53 15.90 -21.82
N ILE A 134 14.27 15.82 -21.38
CA ILE A 134 13.80 16.51 -20.16
C ILE A 134 14.63 16.18 -18.91
N PRO A 135 14.95 14.93 -18.55
CA PRO A 135 15.72 14.64 -17.33
C PRO A 135 17.04 15.42 -17.27
N PHE A 136 17.73 15.58 -18.39
CA PHE A 136 18.98 16.34 -18.49
C PHE A 136 18.76 17.85 -18.36
N VAL A 137 17.65 18.36 -18.91
CA VAL A 137 17.24 19.76 -18.73
C VAL A 137 16.94 20.02 -17.25
N LEU A 138 16.21 19.12 -16.60
CA LEU A 138 15.85 19.24 -15.18
C LEU A 138 17.08 19.22 -14.28
N GLU A 139 18.01 18.29 -14.51
CA GLU A 139 19.29 18.25 -13.79
C GLU A 139 20.02 19.59 -13.92
N ALA A 140 20.22 20.09 -15.14
CA ALA A 140 20.95 21.32 -15.38
C ALA A 140 20.30 22.56 -14.74
N ILE A 141 18.97 22.69 -14.80
CA ILE A 141 18.26 23.83 -14.21
C ILE A 141 18.25 23.73 -12.67
N LEU A 142 18.05 22.53 -12.10
CA LEU A 142 18.15 22.32 -10.65
C LEU A 142 19.58 22.63 -10.17
N THR A 143 20.61 22.17 -10.88
CA THR A 143 22.01 22.48 -10.56
C THR A 143 22.26 23.99 -10.64
N ALA A 144 21.78 24.67 -11.67
CA ALA A 144 21.93 26.12 -11.80
C ALA A 144 21.26 26.88 -10.64
N CYS A 145 20.06 26.45 -10.24
CA CYS A 145 19.35 27.03 -9.10
C CYS A 145 20.07 26.75 -7.77
N ALA A 146 20.57 25.53 -7.56
CA ALA A 146 21.33 25.16 -6.36
C ALA A 146 22.63 25.97 -6.19
N HIS A 147 23.24 26.41 -7.29
CA HIS A 147 24.43 27.27 -7.30
C HIS A 147 24.10 28.78 -7.32
N GLY A 148 22.82 29.16 -7.24
CA GLY A 148 22.40 30.57 -7.26
C GLY A 148 22.55 31.26 -8.62
N ARG A 149 22.79 30.51 -9.70
CA ARG A 149 22.87 31.06 -11.07
C ARG A 149 21.50 31.33 -11.68
N LEU A 150 20.46 30.72 -11.10
CA LEU A 150 19.08 30.85 -11.53
C LEU A 150 18.19 31.10 -10.32
N SER A 151 17.33 32.12 -10.39
CA SER A 151 16.38 32.39 -9.32
C SER A 151 15.29 31.31 -9.27
N SER A 152 14.66 31.13 -8.11
CA SER A 152 13.52 30.21 -7.94
C SER A 152 12.32 30.59 -8.84
N ARG A 153 12.11 31.90 -9.07
CA ARG A 153 11.06 32.44 -9.94
C ARG A 153 11.32 32.11 -11.40
N ASP A 154 12.57 32.23 -11.82
CA ASP A 154 12.95 31.86 -13.18
C ASP A 154 12.80 30.35 -13.36
N LEU A 155 13.34 29.53 -12.46
CA LEU A 155 13.20 28.07 -12.49
C LEU A 155 11.73 27.65 -12.67
N THR A 156 10.82 28.19 -11.85
CA THR A 156 9.38 27.86 -11.93
C THR A 156 8.76 28.34 -13.25
N THR A 157 9.15 29.51 -13.76
CA THR A 157 8.70 30.01 -15.06
C THR A 157 9.21 29.14 -16.21
N GLY A 158 10.47 28.70 -16.18
CA GLY A 158 11.05 27.82 -17.20
C GLY A 158 10.38 26.45 -17.24
N LEU A 159 10.07 25.87 -16.08
CA LEU A 159 9.30 24.63 -16.01
C LEU A 159 7.87 24.80 -16.53
N ARG A 160 7.23 25.93 -16.24
CA ARG A 160 5.91 26.25 -16.76
C ARG A 160 5.91 26.37 -18.28
N ASP A 161 6.88 27.08 -18.83
CA ASP A 161 7.07 27.24 -20.27
C ASP A 161 7.27 25.89 -20.98
N LEU A 162 7.98 24.96 -20.34
CA LEU A 162 8.16 23.59 -20.85
C LEU A 162 6.83 22.81 -20.89
N ILE A 163 5.98 22.98 -19.87
CA ILE A 163 4.65 22.36 -19.80
C ILE A 163 3.70 22.99 -20.81
N ASP A 164 3.71 24.31 -20.95
CA ASP A 164 2.90 25.03 -21.94
C ASP A 164 3.33 24.67 -23.37
N PHE A 165 4.62 24.39 -23.59
CA PHE A 165 5.15 23.88 -24.86
C PHE A 165 4.71 22.43 -25.13
N LEU A 166 4.83 21.54 -24.15
CA LEU A 166 4.50 20.12 -24.24
C LEU A 166 3.91 19.62 -22.91
N PRO A 167 2.57 19.51 -22.77
CA PRO A 167 1.94 19.11 -21.52
C PRO A 167 2.36 17.73 -20.98
N ALA A 168 2.74 16.81 -21.88
CA ALA A 168 3.26 15.49 -21.52
C ALA A 168 4.57 15.55 -20.70
N SER A 169 5.31 16.67 -20.74
CA SER A 169 6.52 16.89 -19.94
C SER A 169 6.27 16.79 -18.44
N LEU A 170 5.07 17.15 -17.97
CA LEU A 170 4.70 17.12 -16.56
C LEU A 170 4.90 15.74 -15.92
N GLY A 171 4.58 14.66 -16.65
CA GLY A 171 4.78 13.30 -16.17
C GLY A 171 6.27 12.99 -15.93
N VAL A 172 7.14 13.43 -16.84
CA VAL A 172 8.60 13.26 -16.75
C VAL A 172 9.18 14.09 -15.61
N ILE A 173 8.72 15.35 -15.48
CA ILE A 173 9.13 16.25 -14.39
C ILE A 173 8.81 15.63 -13.03
N ILE A 174 7.58 15.16 -12.85
CA ILE A 174 7.13 14.50 -11.63
C ILE A 174 7.98 13.25 -11.36
N SER A 175 8.15 12.37 -12.35
CA SER A 175 8.88 11.12 -12.13
C SER A 175 10.36 11.34 -11.81
N TYR A 176 10.99 12.32 -12.47
CA TYR A 176 12.38 12.67 -12.21
C TYR A 176 12.56 13.30 -10.83
N PHE A 177 11.74 14.30 -10.48
CA PHE A 177 11.81 14.94 -9.17
C PHE A 177 11.48 13.97 -8.03
N ALA A 178 10.52 13.07 -8.20
CA ALA A 178 10.23 12.01 -7.22
C ALA A 178 11.46 11.13 -6.95
N ALA A 179 12.19 10.76 -8.02
CA ALA A 179 13.41 9.98 -7.93
C ALA A 179 14.49 10.74 -7.16
N GLU A 180 14.76 12.00 -7.54
CA GLU A 180 15.78 12.84 -6.91
C GLU A 180 15.49 13.15 -5.45
N VAL A 181 14.22 13.35 -5.09
CA VAL A 181 13.79 13.47 -3.69
C VAL A 181 14.10 12.19 -2.91
N THR A 182 13.79 11.03 -3.48
CA THR A 182 14.05 9.73 -2.84
C THR A 182 15.54 9.45 -2.68
N ARG A 183 16.39 9.97 -3.58
CA ARG A 183 17.86 9.89 -3.43
C ARG A 183 18.40 10.76 -2.30
N GLY A 184 17.73 11.86 -1.96
CA GLY A 184 18.17 12.79 -0.91
C GLY A 184 19.48 13.52 -1.21
N THR A 185 19.85 13.66 -2.49
CA THR A 185 21.10 14.30 -2.95
C THR A 185 21.09 15.82 -2.88
N TRP A 186 19.90 16.42 -2.99
CA TRP A 186 19.73 17.86 -3.08
C TRP A 186 19.64 18.51 -1.70
N LYS A 187 20.40 19.60 -1.51
CA LYS A 187 20.33 20.42 -0.29
C LYS A 187 18.91 20.99 -0.12
N PRO A 188 18.34 20.94 1.09
CA PRO A 188 17.03 21.50 1.34
C PRO A 188 17.07 23.03 1.36
N VAL A 189 15.96 23.66 0.94
CA VAL A 189 15.79 25.11 0.83
C VAL A 189 14.73 25.63 1.80
N PRO A 190 14.89 26.86 2.33
CA PRO A 190 13.94 27.46 3.27
C PRO A 190 12.71 28.03 2.57
N MET A 191 11.52 27.67 3.05
CA MET A 191 10.23 28.19 2.58
C MET A 191 9.88 29.53 3.27
N ASN A 192 10.66 30.56 2.93
CA ASN A 192 10.71 31.86 3.64
C ASN A 192 9.74 32.95 3.16
N GLY A 193 9.12 32.77 1.98
CA GLY A 193 8.22 33.75 1.37
C GLY A 193 8.90 34.75 0.43
N THR A 194 10.24 34.84 0.43
CA THR A 194 11.00 35.72 -0.49
C THR A 194 11.38 34.95 -1.75
N ASP A 195 12.14 33.87 -1.58
CA ASP A 195 12.65 33.03 -2.66
C ASP A 195 11.65 31.92 -2.96
N TRP A 196 11.12 31.29 -1.92
CA TRP A 196 10.17 30.19 -2.01
C TRP A 196 8.89 30.53 -1.26
N PRO A 197 7.71 30.05 -1.69
CA PRO A 197 6.44 30.40 -1.05
C PRO A 197 6.38 29.93 0.41
N SER A 198 5.79 30.73 1.30
CA SER A 198 5.79 30.43 2.75
C SER A 198 4.51 29.72 3.23
N PRO A 199 4.62 28.60 3.97
CA PRO A 199 3.48 27.92 4.59
C PRO A 199 3.03 28.56 5.91
N ALA A 200 3.79 29.52 6.47
CA ALA A 200 3.70 29.94 7.88
C ALA A 200 2.30 30.40 8.31
N ALA A 201 1.55 31.05 7.42
CA ALA A 201 0.22 31.57 7.75
C ALA A 201 -0.85 30.48 7.97
N LEU A 202 -0.73 29.32 7.32
CA LEU A 202 -1.76 28.27 7.33
C LEU A 202 -1.33 27.01 8.11
N LEU A 203 -0.02 26.87 8.36
CA LEU A 203 0.55 25.73 9.06
C LEU A 203 -0.11 25.40 10.42
N PRO A 204 -0.30 26.35 11.36
CA PRO A 204 -0.90 26.02 12.66
C PRO A 204 -2.37 25.60 12.55
N TYR A 205 -3.09 26.13 11.54
CA TYR A 205 -4.49 25.78 11.30
C TYR A 205 -4.61 24.34 10.78
N ILE A 206 -3.84 23.99 9.74
CA ILE A 206 -3.82 22.63 9.19
C ILE A 206 -3.30 21.62 10.22
N GLU A 207 -2.31 21.98 11.04
CA GLU A 207 -1.84 21.13 12.13
C GLU A 207 -2.95 20.81 13.14
N SER A 208 -3.75 21.81 13.51
CA SER A 208 -4.89 21.61 14.40
C SER A 208 -5.94 20.68 13.79
N GLU A 209 -6.29 20.87 12.51
CA GLU A 209 -7.26 20.01 11.82
C GLU A 209 -6.72 18.57 11.64
N MET A 210 -5.43 18.41 11.33
CA MET A 210 -4.78 17.10 11.28
C MET A 210 -4.87 16.40 12.64
N LYS A 211 -4.61 17.12 13.73
CA LYS A 211 -4.71 16.58 15.09
C LYS A 211 -6.15 16.16 15.42
N GLU A 212 -7.14 16.94 15.00
CA GLU A 212 -8.54 16.59 15.16
C GLU A 212 -8.86 15.27 14.42
N ILE A 213 -8.47 15.15 13.15
CA ILE A 213 -8.68 13.93 12.34
C ILE A 213 -8.00 12.71 12.98
N LEU A 214 -6.75 12.85 13.43
CA LEU A 214 -6.00 11.76 14.04
C LEU A 214 -6.61 11.35 15.39
N SER A 215 -6.99 12.32 16.23
CA SER A 215 -7.63 12.03 17.52
C SER A 215 -9.00 11.38 17.35
N ALA A 216 -9.78 11.78 16.34
CA ALA A 216 -11.04 11.15 15.97
C ALA A 216 -10.86 9.68 15.54
N ALA A 217 -9.73 9.36 14.89
CA ALA A 217 -9.34 8.00 14.56
C ALA A 217 -8.68 7.22 15.72
N GLY A 218 -8.61 7.80 16.92
CA GLY A 218 -8.01 7.17 18.11
C GLY A 218 -6.47 7.18 18.14
N VAL A 219 -5.84 8.10 17.41
CA VAL A 219 -4.38 8.23 17.31
C VAL A 219 -3.92 9.48 18.06
N ASN A 220 -3.13 9.27 19.11
CA ASN A 220 -2.54 10.35 19.91
C ASN A 220 -1.16 10.67 19.34
N TYR A 221 -1.10 11.71 18.52
CA TYR A 221 0.16 12.19 17.94
C TYR A 221 0.59 13.52 18.61
N PRO A 222 1.75 13.57 19.29
CA PRO A 222 2.29 14.83 19.79
C PRO A 222 2.72 15.65 18.58
N SER A 223 1.90 16.61 18.20
CA SER A 223 2.19 17.50 17.09
C SER A 223 3.42 18.34 17.48
N SER A 224 4.53 18.12 16.78
CA SER A 224 5.79 18.82 17.01
C SER A 224 6.31 19.33 15.68
N PHE A 225 5.61 20.31 15.11
CA PHE A 225 6.20 21.23 14.13
C PHE A 225 7.17 22.23 14.79
N SER A 226 7.54 22.00 16.06
CA SER A 226 8.46 22.79 16.90
C SER A 226 9.93 22.74 16.43
N GLY A 227 10.17 22.65 15.13
CA GLY A 227 11.49 22.89 14.53
C GLY A 227 11.67 24.38 14.22
N PRO A 228 12.91 24.86 14.09
CA PRO A 228 13.17 26.25 13.75
C PRO A 228 12.53 26.58 12.39
N LEU A 229 11.65 27.59 12.40
CA LEU A 229 11.25 28.28 11.18
C LEU A 229 12.51 28.90 10.53
N PRO A 230 12.67 28.86 9.20
CA PRO A 230 11.69 28.41 8.20
C PRO A 230 11.70 26.90 7.94
N VAL A 231 10.54 26.37 7.53
CA VAL A 231 10.41 24.95 7.14
C VAL A 231 11.23 24.68 5.88
N MET A 232 11.93 23.54 5.86
CA MET A 232 12.86 23.18 4.81
C MET A 232 12.27 22.10 3.88
N LEU A 233 12.37 22.29 2.57
CA LEU A 233 11.99 21.29 1.57
C LEU A 233 13.17 20.96 0.65
N PRO A 234 13.34 19.71 0.18
CA PRO A 234 14.32 19.41 -0.87
C PRO A 234 14.09 20.28 -2.11
N LEU A 235 15.16 20.74 -2.76
CA LEU A 235 15.07 21.66 -3.91
C LEU A 235 14.11 21.17 -5.03
N PRO A 236 14.15 19.91 -5.49
CA PRO A 236 13.20 19.42 -6.50
C PRO A 236 11.75 19.50 -6.03
N MET A 237 11.51 19.26 -4.73
CA MET A 237 10.18 19.35 -4.13
C MET A 237 9.70 20.81 -4.04
N ALA A 238 10.57 21.73 -3.62
CA ALA A 238 10.25 23.16 -3.59
C ALA A 238 9.90 23.69 -4.99
N ALA A 239 10.66 23.28 -6.01
CA ALA A 239 10.40 23.60 -7.42
C ALA A 239 9.05 23.05 -7.88
N LEU A 240 8.75 21.78 -7.58
CA LEU A 240 7.50 21.12 -7.99
C LEU A 240 6.27 21.76 -7.34
N VAL A 241 6.30 22.01 -6.03
CA VAL A 241 5.18 22.68 -5.36
C VAL A 241 4.99 24.08 -5.92
N SER A 242 6.07 24.85 -6.05
CA SER A 242 6.00 26.23 -6.55
C SER A 242 5.46 26.31 -7.97
N LEU A 243 5.84 25.36 -8.84
CA LEU A 243 5.26 25.22 -10.17
C LEU A 243 3.75 24.93 -10.10
N THR A 244 3.35 23.94 -9.31
CA THR A 244 1.98 23.43 -9.30
C THR A 244 0.97 24.40 -8.69
N ILE A 245 1.39 25.22 -7.73
CA ILE A 245 0.55 26.29 -7.17
C ILE A 245 0.32 27.45 -8.16
N THR A 246 1.09 27.52 -9.26
CA THR A 246 0.90 28.55 -10.31
C THR A 246 -0.12 28.16 -11.38
N PHE A 247 -0.54 26.89 -11.42
CA PHE A 247 -1.54 26.43 -12.38
C PHE A 247 -2.88 27.12 -12.09
N LYS A 248 -3.41 27.83 -13.08
CA LYS A 248 -4.72 28.48 -12.96
C LYS A 248 -5.80 27.40 -12.99
N LEU A 249 -6.70 27.44 -12.01
CA LEU A 249 -7.91 26.61 -11.93
C LEU A 249 -8.87 27.00 -13.06
N HIS A 250 -8.67 26.46 -14.26
CA HIS A 250 -9.62 26.54 -15.37
C HIS A 250 -10.19 25.15 -15.66
N LYS A 251 -11.47 25.06 -16.02
CA LYS A 251 -12.19 23.79 -16.27
C LYS A 251 -11.52 22.88 -17.32
N GLY A 252 -10.65 23.42 -18.18
CA GLY A 252 -9.87 22.64 -19.16
C GLY A 252 -8.62 21.93 -18.61
N LEU A 253 -8.15 22.30 -17.41
CA LEU A 253 -6.91 21.78 -16.79
C LEU A 253 -7.19 20.81 -15.63
N ASP A 254 -8.44 20.37 -15.45
CA ASP A 254 -8.79 19.43 -14.36
C ASP A 254 -8.01 18.10 -14.47
N HIS A 255 -7.62 17.68 -15.69
CA HIS A 255 -6.77 16.51 -15.92
C HIS A 255 -5.35 16.68 -15.35
N ILE A 256 -4.78 17.90 -15.37
CA ILE A 256 -3.48 18.20 -14.78
C ILE A 256 -3.55 18.02 -13.27
N HIS A 257 -4.59 18.56 -12.63
CA HIS A 257 -4.76 18.46 -11.18
C HIS A 257 -5.03 17.02 -10.71
N ALA A 258 -5.74 16.22 -11.52
CA ALA A 258 -5.98 14.81 -11.24
C ALA A 258 -4.67 13.98 -11.18
N VAL A 259 -3.63 14.39 -11.93
CA VAL A 259 -2.31 13.75 -11.92
C VAL A 259 -1.42 14.34 -10.83
N VAL A 260 -1.42 15.67 -10.69
CA VAL A 260 -0.48 16.38 -9.81
C VAL A 260 -0.73 16.11 -8.33
N GLY A 261 -1.99 16.03 -7.88
CA GLY A 261 -2.30 15.78 -6.47
C GLY A 261 -1.69 14.47 -5.94
N PRO A 262 -2.03 13.30 -6.53
CA PRO A 262 -1.42 12.02 -6.17
C PRO A 262 0.09 11.99 -6.36
N ALA A 263 0.60 12.65 -7.40
CA ALA A 263 2.03 12.77 -7.65
C ALA A 263 2.75 13.51 -6.52
N LEU A 264 2.22 14.64 -6.05
CA LEU A 264 2.79 15.39 -4.93
C LEU A 264 2.76 14.59 -3.63
N GLU A 265 1.67 13.85 -3.37
CA GLU A 265 1.59 12.94 -2.21
C GLU A 265 2.71 11.87 -2.28
N ASN A 266 2.90 11.26 -3.45
CA ASN A 266 3.97 10.28 -3.67
C ASN A 266 5.36 10.90 -3.54
N CYS A 267 5.61 12.09 -4.08
CA CYS A 267 6.89 12.81 -3.95
C CYS A 267 7.16 13.23 -2.50
N ALA A 268 6.14 13.72 -1.78
CA ALA A 268 6.24 14.08 -0.37
C ALA A 268 6.60 12.87 0.49
N SER A 269 6.19 11.68 0.06
CA SER A 269 6.63 10.43 0.67
C SER A 269 8.16 10.29 0.57
N GLY A 270 8.84 10.68 -0.50
CA GLY A 270 10.30 10.61 -0.53
C GLY A 270 11.01 11.58 0.46
N CYS A 271 10.30 12.55 1.01
CA CYS A 271 10.87 13.63 1.82
C CYS A 271 10.90 13.30 3.34
N PRO A 272 11.80 13.94 4.11
CA PRO A 272 11.74 13.89 5.57
C PRO A 272 10.45 14.56 6.09
N TRP A 273 9.96 14.09 7.23
CA TRP A 273 8.92 14.78 7.98
C TRP A 273 9.42 16.17 8.44
N PRO A 274 8.64 17.26 8.36
CA PRO A 274 7.21 17.39 8.04
C PRO A 274 6.91 17.98 6.64
N SER A 275 7.53 17.43 5.60
CA SER A 275 7.34 17.90 4.20
C SER A 275 5.90 17.82 3.69
N ALA A 276 5.17 16.72 3.91
CA ALA A 276 3.81 16.55 3.40
C ALA A 276 2.81 17.61 3.93
N PRO A 277 2.77 17.92 5.23
CA PRO A 277 1.97 19.04 5.74
C PRO A 277 2.38 20.39 5.16
N THR A 278 3.69 20.61 4.98
CA THR A 278 4.23 21.85 4.38
C THR A 278 3.70 22.05 2.96
N ILE A 279 3.78 21.01 2.14
CA ILE A 279 3.29 20.98 0.76
C ILE A 279 1.77 21.20 0.74
N GLY A 280 1.05 20.52 1.64
CA GLY A 280 -0.39 20.69 1.78
C GLY A 280 -0.80 22.11 2.12
N CYS A 281 -0.09 22.78 3.04
CA CYS A 281 -0.35 24.17 3.39
C CYS A 281 -0.24 25.11 2.18
N LEU A 282 0.82 24.96 1.39
CA LEU A 282 1.03 25.77 0.19
C LEU A 282 -0.05 25.56 -0.86
N TRP A 283 -0.53 24.33 -0.99
CA TRP A 283 -1.64 23.99 -1.89
C TRP A 283 -2.99 24.51 -1.41
N ALA A 284 -3.29 24.36 -0.12
CA ALA A 284 -4.54 24.82 0.48
C ALA A 284 -4.68 26.36 0.40
N GLN A 285 -3.56 27.10 0.44
CA GLN A 285 -3.56 28.55 0.17
C GLN A 285 -4.09 28.93 -1.22
N LYS A 286 -3.89 28.08 -2.25
CA LYS A 286 -4.30 28.36 -3.63
C LYS A 286 -5.58 27.66 -4.05
N VAL A 287 -5.82 26.44 -3.55
CA VAL A 287 -6.92 25.58 -3.99
C VAL A 287 -7.87 25.29 -2.82
N ARG A 288 -8.59 26.32 -2.37
CA ARG A 288 -9.53 26.22 -1.24
C ARG A 288 -10.58 25.11 -1.41
N ARG A 289 -11.02 24.84 -2.64
CA ARG A 289 -12.00 23.79 -2.95
C ARG A 289 -11.54 22.37 -2.56
N TRP A 290 -10.23 22.15 -2.41
CA TRP A 290 -9.64 20.84 -2.10
C TRP A 290 -9.07 20.77 -0.68
N HIS A 291 -9.36 21.76 0.16
CA HIS A 291 -8.83 21.87 1.52
C HIS A 291 -8.99 20.57 2.30
N ASP A 292 -10.20 20.03 2.40
CA ASP A 292 -10.47 18.80 3.14
C ASP A 292 -9.65 17.60 2.63
N TYR A 293 -9.55 17.45 1.31
CA TYR A 293 -8.73 16.40 0.70
C TYR A 293 -7.25 16.55 1.08
N ILE A 294 -6.75 17.78 1.05
CA ILE A 294 -5.36 18.10 1.38
C ILE A 294 -5.08 17.79 2.85
N VAL A 295 -5.92 18.28 3.77
CA VAL A 295 -5.74 18.07 5.21
C VAL A 295 -5.75 16.57 5.54
N VAL A 296 -6.67 15.80 4.95
CA VAL A 296 -6.70 14.34 5.11
C VAL A 296 -5.43 13.70 4.57
N SER A 297 -4.95 14.12 3.40
CA SER A 297 -3.69 13.61 2.81
C SER A 297 -2.47 13.92 3.71
N CYS A 298 -2.44 15.10 4.33
CA CYS A 298 -1.42 15.47 5.30
C CYS A 298 -1.50 14.60 6.56
N ALA A 299 -2.69 14.37 7.12
CA ALA A 299 -2.87 13.50 8.29
C ALA A 299 -2.38 12.06 8.02
N ARG A 300 -2.64 11.53 6.82
CA ARG A 300 -2.19 10.20 6.40
C ARG A 300 -0.67 10.02 6.43
N SER A 301 0.09 11.08 6.14
CA SER A 301 1.55 11.00 6.08
C SER A 301 2.23 10.65 7.41
N VAL A 302 1.55 10.81 8.55
CA VAL A 302 2.03 10.40 9.88
C VAL A 302 2.27 8.89 9.96
N PHE A 303 1.41 8.08 9.33
CA PHE A 303 1.44 6.62 9.43
C PHE A 303 2.57 5.97 8.64
N ARG A 304 3.27 6.73 7.79
CA ARG A 304 4.28 6.18 6.91
C ARG A 304 5.52 5.70 7.65
N GLN A 305 5.98 6.48 8.63
CA GLN A 305 7.20 6.21 9.39
C GLN A 305 6.91 5.93 10.88
N ASN A 306 5.80 6.42 11.43
CA ASN A 306 5.49 6.26 12.84
C ASN A 306 4.77 4.93 13.13
N LYS A 307 5.55 3.94 13.57
CA LYS A 307 5.06 2.60 13.94
C LYS A 307 4.00 2.64 15.04
N GLU A 308 4.16 3.52 16.03
CA GLU A 308 3.20 3.62 17.15
C GLU A 308 1.87 4.20 16.68
N ALA A 309 1.88 5.21 15.80
CA ALA A 309 0.66 5.74 15.20
C ALA A 309 -0.08 4.67 14.39
N VAL A 310 0.65 3.82 13.65
CA VAL A 310 0.07 2.67 12.94
C VAL A 310 -0.55 1.68 13.93
N ALA A 311 0.14 1.35 15.02
CA ALA A 311 -0.37 0.44 16.03
C ALA A 311 -1.63 0.98 16.73
N GLN A 312 -1.67 2.27 17.06
CA GLN A 312 -2.85 2.94 17.60
C GLN A 312 -4.02 2.94 16.61
N LEU A 313 -3.77 3.21 15.32
CA LEU A 313 -4.80 3.18 14.29
C LEU A 313 -5.37 1.76 14.10
N LEU A 314 -4.52 0.74 14.14
CA LEU A 314 -4.95 -0.65 14.10
C LEU A 314 -5.77 -1.03 15.34
N ARG A 315 -5.32 -0.68 16.55
CA ARG A 315 -6.09 -0.87 17.80
C ARG A 315 -7.47 -0.22 17.74
N SER A 316 -7.51 1.02 17.26
CA SER A 316 -8.74 1.77 17.05
C SER A 316 -9.65 1.09 16.03
N SER A 317 -9.09 0.60 14.92
CA SER A 317 -9.83 -0.17 13.90
C SER A 317 -10.46 -1.44 14.46
N PHE A 318 -9.70 -2.23 15.23
CA PHE A 318 -10.22 -3.42 15.90
C PHE A 318 -11.30 -3.07 16.94
N SER A 319 -11.07 -2.02 17.74
CA SER A 319 -12.04 -1.55 18.75
C SER A 319 -13.33 -1.01 18.13
N SER A 320 -13.25 -0.32 16.99
CA SER A 320 -14.42 0.16 16.25
C SER A 320 -15.20 -0.96 15.57
N PHE A 321 -14.53 -2.03 15.15
CA PHE A 321 -15.18 -3.18 14.51
C PHE A 321 -15.78 -4.17 15.53
N LEU A 322 -15.03 -4.54 16.57
CA LEU A 322 -15.39 -5.58 17.55
C LEU A 322 -15.95 -5.02 18.87
N GLY A 323 -15.81 -3.71 19.11
CA GLY A 323 -16.05 -3.08 20.41
C GLY A 323 -14.78 -3.02 21.28
N SER A 324 -14.78 -2.10 22.25
CA SER A 324 -13.68 -1.96 23.21
C SER A 324 -13.65 -3.12 24.21
N VAL A 325 -12.46 -3.62 24.52
CA VAL A 325 -12.22 -4.72 25.47
C VAL A 325 -12.45 -4.27 26.93
N ASP A 326 -12.26 -2.98 27.22
CA ASP A 326 -12.16 -2.46 28.60
C ASP A 326 -13.49 -2.00 29.24
N ILE A 327 -14.56 -1.79 28.46
CA ILE A 327 -15.82 -1.23 28.99
C ILE A 327 -16.84 -2.33 29.23
N SER A 328 -16.97 -2.69 30.51
CA SER A 328 -17.85 -3.72 31.07
C SER A 328 -19.34 -3.36 31.09
N THR A 329 -19.80 -2.46 30.22
CA THR A 329 -21.20 -2.04 30.13
C THR A 329 -21.51 -1.48 28.74
N SER A 330 -22.09 -2.28 27.85
CA SER A 330 -23.43 -2.00 27.34
C SER A 330 -23.91 -3.18 26.49
N LEU A 331 -25.04 -3.73 26.92
CA LEU A 331 -25.94 -4.45 26.04
C LEU A 331 -26.27 -3.57 24.83
N LEU A 332 -26.19 -4.15 23.63
CA LEU A 332 -27.02 -3.75 22.48
C LEU A 332 -27.12 -2.24 22.21
N THR A 333 -26.01 -1.59 21.85
CA THR A 333 -26.08 -0.36 21.04
C THR A 333 -25.14 -0.48 19.83
N ASN A 334 -25.54 -1.32 18.88
CA ASN A 334 -25.43 -1.16 17.42
C ASN A 334 -24.30 -0.25 16.84
N ARG A 335 -23.04 -0.41 17.27
CA ARG A 335 -21.88 0.33 16.71
C ARG A 335 -20.62 -0.50 16.44
N SER A 336 -20.57 -1.77 16.82
CA SER A 336 -19.54 -2.73 16.40
C SER A 336 -19.97 -3.40 15.09
N SER A 337 -19.53 -2.85 13.97
CA SER A 337 -19.79 -3.42 12.65
C SER A 337 -18.87 -2.80 11.60
N VAL A 338 -19.02 -3.23 10.34
CA VAL A 338 -18.33 -2.60 9.19
C VAL A 338 -18.58 -1.09 9.15
N SER A 339 -19.73 -0.59 9.64
CA SER A 339 -20.01 0.85 9.70
C SER A 339 -19.21 1.58 10.79
N GLY A 340 -18.83 0.90 11.88
CA GLY A 340 -17.89 1.45 12.87
C GLY A 340 -16.47 1.54 12.31
N LEU A 341 -16.07 0.55 11.50
CA LEU A 341 -14.75 0.49 10.88
C LEU A 341 -14.59 1.49 9.71
N LEU A 342 -15.60 1.61 8.85
CA LEU A 342 -15.55 2.38 7.60
C LEU A 342 -16.34 3.69 7.64
N GLY A 343 -17.13 3.93 8.69
CA GLY A 343 -18.08 5.04 8.78
C GLY A 343 -19.42 4.71 8.12
N SER A 344 -20.45 5.49 8.45
CA SER A 344 -21.81 5.32 7.92
C SER A 344 -22.07 6.01 6.58
N THR A 345 -21.11 6.80 6.07
CA THR A 345 -21.25 7.57 4.83
C THR A 345 -19.96 7.53 4.00
N ILE A 346 -20.00 6.89 2.83
CA ILE A 346 -18.94 6.94 1.79
C ILE A 346 -19.06 8.23 0.94
N GLY A 347 -19.92 9.17 1.34
CA GLY A 347 -20.14 10.46 0.69
C GLY A 347 -19.34 11.59 1.33
N VAL A 348 -19.03 12.61 0.51
CA VAL A 348 -18.29 13.83 0.91
C VAL A 348 -18.85 14.39 2.22
N PRO A 349 -18.06 14.46 3.30
CA PRO A 349 -18.45 15.19 4.50
C PRO A 349 -18.51 16.67 4.15
N SER A 350 -19.71 17.24 4.15
CA SER A 350 -19.85 18.69 4.26
C SER A 350 -19.56 19.06 5.71
N GLY A 351 -18.31 19.39 6.02
CA GLY A 351 -17.83 19.69 7.36
C GLY A 351 -17.04 18.54 7.98
N SER A 352 -16.12 18.87 8.90
CA SER A 352 -15.15 18.04 9.62
C SER A 352 -15.73 16.71 10.14
N GLY A 353 -15.95 15.77 9.23
CA GLY A 353 -16.51 14.46 9.53
C GLY A 353 -15.41 13.60 10.11
N SER A 354 -15.58 13.19 11.37
CA SER A 354 -14.76 12.16 12.02
C SER A 354 -14.51 11.00 11.05
N LEU A 355 -13.26 10.83 10.62
CA LEU A 355 -12.84 9.76 9.74
C LEU A 355 -12.74 8.47 10.54
N ALA A 356 -13.52 7.46 10.13
CA ALA A 356 -13.46 6.16 10.78
C ALA A 356 -12.04 5.56 10.66
N PRO A 357 -11.53 4.90 11.72
CA PRO A 357 -10.14 4.45 11.77
C PRO A 357 -9.80 3.43 10.68
N GLY A 358 -10.73 2.52 10.35
CA GLY A 358 -10.51 1.57 9.27
C GLY A 358 -10.49 2.21 7.89
N PHE A 359 -11.32 3.21 7.64
CA PHE A 359 -11.25 3.98 6.39
C PHE A 359 -9.91 4.70 6.24
N LEU A 360 -9.44 5.35 7.32
CA LEU A 360 -8.13 6.00 7.33
C LEU A 360 -7.00 4.97 7.12
N TYR A 361 -7.08 3.81 7.75
CA TYR A 361 -6.11 2.73 7.56
C TYR A 361 -6.06 2.24 6.11
N LEU A 362 -7.21 1.95 5.49
CA LEU A 362 -7.27 1.51 4.08
C LEU A 362 -6.64 2.53 3.12
N ARG A 363 -6.77 3.82 3.44
CA ARG A 363 -6.13 4.90 2.67
C ARG A 363 -4.62 4.96 2.86
N CYS A 364 -4.08 4.56 4.01
CA CYS A 364 -2.65 4.66 4.33
C CYS A 364 -1.87 3.35 4.14
N CYS A 365 -2.52 2.19 4.23
CA CYS A 365 -1.87 0.90 4.45
C CYS A 365 -0.75 0.58 3.45
N ARG A 366 -0.93 0.92 2.17
CA ARG A 366 0.06 0.70 1.10
C ARG A 366 1.29 1.60 1.18
N THR A 367 1.24 2.67 1.97
CA THR A 367 2.33 3.64 2.12
C THR A 367 3.17 3.41 3.37
N ILE A 368 2.78 2.46 4.23
CA ILE A 368 3.51 2.10 5.45
C ILE A 368 4.83 1.43 5.06
N GLN A 369 5.95 1.91 5.60
CA GLN A 369 7.27 1.37 5.25
C GLN A 369 7.57 0.04 5.95
N ASP A 370 7.26 -0.08 7.24
CA ASP A 370 7.49 -1.30 8.01
C ASP A 370 6.25 -2.20 8.00
N VAL A 371 6.09 -2.92 6.89
CA VAL A 371 4.97 -3.83 6.66
C VAL A 371 5.06 -5.08 7.55
N GLN A 372 6.27 -5.50 7.95
CA GLN A 372 6.47 -6.67 8.84
C GLN A 372 5.97 -6.38 10.26
N TYR A 373 6.24 -5.17 10.77
CA TYR A 373 5.69 -4.72 12.04
C TYR A 373 4.15 -4.76 12.06
N VAL A 374 3.49 -4.45 10.95
CA VAL A 374 2.03 -4.52 10.81
C VAL A 374 1.51 -5.94 11.07
N ASN A 375 2.19 -6.97 10.54
CA ASN A 375 1.84 -8.37 10.81
C ASN A 375 1.87 -8.70 12.30
N GLY A 376 2.95 -8.31 12.99
CA GLY A 376 3.10 -8.52 14.43
C GLY A 376 2.00 -7.84 15.26
N VAL A 377 1.64 -6.60 14.90
CA VAL A 377 0.55 -5.87 15.56
C VAL A 377 -0.79 -6.55 15.31
N ILE A 378 -1.12 -6.91 14.07
CA ILE A 378 -2.41 -7.54 13.73
C ILE A 378 -2.58 -8.88 14.47
N ILE A 379 -1.54 -9.72 14.48
CA ILE A 379 -1.57 -11.00 15.22
C ILE A 379 -1.81 -10.78 16.71
N SER A 380 -1.16 -9.78 17.29
CA SER A 380 -1.32 -9.46 18.71
C SER A 380 -2.76 -9.03 19.00
N LEU A 381 -3.35 -8.17 18.17
CA LEU A 381 -4.74 -7.73 18.31
C LEU A 381 -5.76 -8.86 18.11
N VAL A 382 -5.55 -9.74 17.13
CA VAL A 382 -6.42 -10.91 16.92
C VAL A 382 -6.39 -11.82 18.15
N GLY A 383 -5.20 -12.09 18.70
CA GLY A 383 -5.06 -12.88 19.92
C GLY A 383 -5.70 -12.22 21.15
N GLU A 384 -5.46 -10.91 21.36
CA GLU A 384 -6.02 -10.14 22.48
C GLU A 384 -7.55 -10.12 22.47
N HIS A 385 -8.17 -9.80 21.33
CA HIS A 385 -9.63 -9.77 21.20
C HIS A 385 -10.25 -11.18 21.32
N ALA A 386 -9.59 -12.21 20.78
CA ALA A 386 -10.02 -13.60 20.91
C ALA A 386 -9.95 -14.10 22.36
N MET A 387 -8.89 -13.79 23.09
CA MET A 387 -8.77 -14.15 24.51
C MET A 387 -9.75 -13.38 25.39
N GLY A 388 -9.93 -12.08 25.11
CA GLY A 388 -10.84 -11.20 25.84
C GLY A 388 -12.31 -11.63 25.72
N SER A 389 -12.73 -12.13 24.56
CA SER A 389 -14.10 -12.62 24.35
C SER A 389 -14.44 -13.83 25.23
N ALA A 390 -13.45 -14.67 25.52
CA ALA A 390 -13.57 -15.86 26.36
C ALA A 390 -13.29 -15.60 27.86
N ALA A 391 -12.77 -14.42 28.24
CA ALA A 391 -12.40 -14.13 29.63
C ALA A 391 -13.60 -14.18 30.60
N ARG A 392 -14.82 -13.88 30.12
CA ARG A 392 -16.06 -13.92 30.92
C ARG A 392 -16.47 -15.34 31.36
N TRP A 393 -15.94 -16.37 30.71
CA TRP A 393 -16.16 -17.78 31.09
C TRP A 393 -15.39 -18.19 32.34
N ALA A 394 -14.31 -17.46 32.67
CA ALA A 394 -13.40 -17.80 33.77
C ALA A 394 -13.90 -17.34 35.15
N SER A 395 -14.87 -16.41 35.20
CA SER A 395 -15.35 -15.82 36.46
C SER A 395 -16.16 -16.83 37.26
N LYS A 396 -15.53 -17.41 38.29
CA LYS A 396 -16.19 -18.30 39.26
C LYS A 396 -17.11 -17.56 40.26
N ASN A 397 -17.28 -16.24 40.14
CA ASN A 397 -17.86 -15.42 41.21
C ASN A 397 -19.32 -14.97 41.01
N SER A 398 -20.05 -15.42 39.98
CA SER A 398 -21.48 -15.11 39.88
C SER A 398 -22.34 -16.27 40.40
N SER A 399 -22.70 -16.22 41.69
CA SER A 399 -23.74 -17.07 42.31
C SER A 399 -25.17 -16.72 41.85
N ARG A 400 -25.32 -15.81 40.87
CA ARG A 400 -26.62 -15.40 40.33
C ARG A 400 -26.73 -15.81 38.86
N LEU A 401 -27.64 -16.77 38.63
CA LEU A 401 -28.23 -17.20 37.35
C LEU A 401 -27.24 -17.40 36.19
N LYS A 402 -27.10 -18.66 35.77
CA LYS A 402 -26.31 -19.13 34.62
C LYS A 402 -26.68 -18.51 33.25
N SER A 403 -27.60 -17.53 33.19
CA SER A 403 -28.06 -16.92 31.93
C SER A 403 -27.24 -15.71 31.45
N SER A 404 -26.24 -15.25 32.22
CA SER A 404 -25.41 -14.07 31.88
C SER A 404 -23.99 -14.39 31.39
N GLN A 405 -23.60 -15.68 31.31
CA GLN A 405 -22.32 -16.06 30.72
C GLN A 405 -22.37 -15.90 29.19
N ALA A 406 -21.40 -15.19 28.61
CA ALA A 406 -21.21 -15.16 27.17
C ALA A 406 -21.11 -16.61 26.65
N SER A 407 -21.95 -17.00 25.70
CA SER A 407 -21.96 -18.36 25.18
C SER A 407 -20.63 -18.66 24.49
N LEU A 408 -20.18 -19.92 24.55
CA LEU A 408 -19.00 -20.37 23.79
C LEU A 408 -19.16 -20.08 22.29
N SER A 409 -20.40 -20.13 21.78
CA SER A 409 -20.73 -19.73 20.41
C SER A 409 -20.44 -18.26 20.14
N LEU A 410 -20.74 -17.35 21.08
CA LEU A 410 -20.45 -15.93 20.93
C LEU A 410 -18.94 -15.65 20.97
N ALA A 411 -18.20 -16.32 21.86
CA ALA A 411 -16.73 -16.21 21.90
C ALA A 411 -16.10 -16.69 20.59
N ALA A 412 -16.59 -17.81 20.03
CA ALA A 412 -16.15 -18.34 18.75
C ALA A 412 -16.50 -17.40 17.57
N THR A 413 -17.69 -16.79 17.56
CA THR A 413 -18.05 -15.81 16.51
C THR A 413 -17.16 -14.57 16.58
N THR A 414 -16.92 -14.02 17.78
CA THR A 414 -16.03 -12.85 17.93
C THR A 414 -14.59 -13.18 17.54
N ALA A 415 -14.10 -14.37 17.88
CA ALA A 415 -12.78 -14.83 17.46
C ALA A 415 -12.67 -14.95 15.93
N ARG A 416 -13.73 -15.46 15.27
CA ARG A 416 -13.82 -15.51 13.81
C ARG A 416 -13.88 -14.11 13.20
N GLU A 417 -14.63 -13.18 13.78
CA GLU A 417 -14.70 -11.79 13.32
C GLU A 417 -13.35 -11.07 13.44
N ALA A 418 -12.66 -11.24 14.57
CA ALA A 418 -11.30 -10.73 14.75
C ALA A 418 -10.34 -11.29 13.71
N ALA A 419 -10.40 -12.61 13.47
CA ALA A 419 -9.61 -13.29 12.46
C ALA A 419 -9.91 -12.79 11.03
N MET A 420 -11.18 -12.58 10.69
CA MET A 420 -11.61 -12.03 9.39
C MET A 420 -11.08 -10.62 9.18
N LEU A 421 -11.17 -9.75 10.20
CA LEU A 421 -10.61 -8.40 10.13
C LEU A 421 -9.09 -8.45 9.96
N GLY A 422 -8.39 -9.22 10.79
CA GLY A 422 -6.93 -9.37 10.70
C GLY A 422 -6.48 -9.87 9.34
N ALA A 423 -7.11 -10.92 8.82
CA ALA A 423 -6.82 -11.46 7.49
C ALA A 423 -7.05 -10.43 6.39
N SER A 424 -8.14 -9.67 6.47
CA SER A 424 -8.45 -8.61 5.50
C SER A 424 -7.35 -7.55 5.51
N LEU A 425 -7.01 -7.01 6.68
CA LEU A 425 -6.01 -5.93 6.83
C LEU A 425 -4.61 -6.36 6.35
N ILE A 426 -4.18 -7.60 6.66
CA ILE A 426 -2.92 -8.16 6.15
C ILE A 426 -2.94 -8.20 4.61
N CYS A 427 -4.03 -8.68 4.02
CA CYS A 427 -4.17 -8.81 2.58
C CYS A 427 -4.16 -7.45 1.86
N VAL A 428 -4.82 -6.41 2.40
CA VAL A 428 -4.82 -5.08 1.74
C VAL A 428 -3.47 -4.36 1.87
N THR A 429 -2.71 -4.64 2.93
CA THR A 429 -1.45 -3.95 3.23
C THR A 429 -0.29 -4.48 2.38
N GLY A 430 -0.05 -5.80 2.41
CA GLY A 430 1.12 -6.40 1.75
C GLY A 430 0.81 -7.55 0.79
N GLY A 431 -0.46 -7.91 0.60
CA GLY A 431 -0.90 -8.93 -0.35
C GLY A 431 -0.17 -10.26 -0.16
N VAL A 432 0.29 -10.85 -1.27
CA VAL A 432 0.94 -12.18 -1.29
C VAL A 432 2.16 -12.24 -0.38
N ASN A 433 3.02 -11.23 -0.40
CA ASN A 433 4.29 -11.26 0.31
C ASN A 433 4.08 -11.34 1.82
N LEU A 434 3.15 -10.53 2.33
CA LEU A 434 2.86 -10.47 3.76
C LEU A 434 2.11 -11.71 4.25
N VAL A 435 1.29 -12.32 3.39
CA VAL A 435 0.67 -13.63 3.67
C VAL A 435 1.72 -14.75 3.66
N GLN A 436 2.69 -14.72 2.75
CA GLN A 436 3.79 -15.69 2.79
C GLN A 436 4.61 -15.57 4.06
N GLU A 437 4.95 -14.35 4.47
CA GLU A 437 5.64 -14.09 5.74
C GLU A 437 4.80 -14.55 6.94
N LEU A 438 3.48 -14.36 6.89
CA LEU A 438 2.57 -14.83 7.93
C LEU A 438 2.68 -16.36 8.13
N TYR A 439 2.68 -17.13 7.04
CA TYR A 439 2.80 -18.59 7.08
C TYR A 439 4.20 -19.05 7.51
N LEU A 440 5.25 -18.45 6.96
CA LEU A 440 6.61 -18.96 7.11
C LEU A 440 7.32 -18.48 8.38
N GLU A 441 7.03 -17.25 8.80
CA GLU A 441 7.79 -16.58 9.84
C GLU A 441 6.89 -16.17 11.00
N THR A 442 5.83 -15.41 10.74
CA THR A 442 5.11 -14.72 11.82
C THR A 442 4.31 -15.66 12.71
N ILE A 443 3.56 -16.62 12.13
CA ILE A 443 2.81 -17.63 12.91
C ILE A 443 3.74 -18.65 13.58
N PRO A 444 4.75 -19.23 12.91
CA PRO A 444 5.73 -20.07 13.58
C PRO A 444 6.42 -19.36 14.74
N THR A 445 6.90 -18.12 14.54
CA THR A 445 7.50 -17.32 15.62
C THR A 445 6.52 -17.07 16.77
N TRP A 446 5.26 -16.79 16.47
CA TRP A 446 4.21 -16.65 17.48
C TRP A 446 4.05 -17.94 18.32
N LEU A 447 3.99 -19.11 17.69
CA LEU A 447 3.85 -20.41 18.37
C LEU A 447 5.09 -20.79 19.19
N LEU A 448 6.28 -20.39 18.74
CA LEU A 448 7.56 -20.59 19.42
C LEU A 448 7.76 -19.59 20.58
N SER A 449 7.14 -18.42 20.52
CA SER A 449 7.31 -17.38 21.55
C SER A 449 6.66 -17.76 22.88
N SER A 450 7.43 -17.64 23.97
CA SER A 450 6.89 -17.70 25.34
C SER A 450 6.24 -16.36 25.66
N ARG A 451 4.90 -16.33 25.71
CA ARG A 451 4.15 -15.12 26.11
C ARG A 451 3.98 -15.11 27.63
N GLU A 452 4.82 -14.36 28.32
CA GLU A 452 4.59 -13.98 29.73
C GLU A 452 3.36 -13.08 29.82
N VAL A 453 2.20 -13.68 30.04
CA VAL A 453 0.97 -12.92 30.25
C VAL A 453 1.05 -12.28 31.63
N LYS A 454 1.10 -10.95 31.68
CA LYS A 454 1.05 -10.17 32.92
C LYS A 454 -0.22 -10.51 33.71
N HIS A 455 -0.03 -11.27 34.79
CA HIS A 455 -0.86 -11.37 35.99
C HIS A 455 -2.39 -11.33 35.79
N GLY A 456 -2.90 -12.44 35.24
CA GLY A 456 -4.29 -12.87 35.37
C GLY A 456 -4.36 -14.31 34.91
N LYS A 457 -4.90 -15.23 35.71
CA LYS A 457 -4.96 -16.67 35.40
C LYS A 457 -5.94 -16.87 34.23
N LEU A 458 -5.48 -16.64 32.99
CA LEU A 458 -6.28 -16.81 31.77
C LEU A 458 -6.86 -18.22 31.74
N SER A 459 -8.15 -18.33 31.38
CA SER A 459 -8.79 -19.63 31.29
C SER A 459 -8.22 -20.46 30.15
N VAL A 460 -8.30 -21.79 30.28
CA VAL A 460 -7.99 -22.73 29.19
C VAL A 460 -8.85 -22.43 27.96
N VAL A 461 -10.10 -21.98 28.16
CA VAL A 461 -11.00 -21.58 27.07
C VAL A 461 -10.45 -20.38 26.30
N SER A 462 -9.89 -19.37 26.97
CA SER A 462 -9.24 -18.23 26.31
C SER A 462 -8.08 -18.67 25.42
N ARG A 463 -7.28 -19.64 25.88
CA ARG A 463 -6.16 -20.21 25.11
C ARG A 463 -6.64 -20.99 23.88
N ILE A 464 -7.71 -21.76 24.03
CA ILE A 464 -8.35 -22.49 22.93
C ILE A 464 -8.86 -21.51 21.86
N VAL A 465 -9.58 -20.47 22.28
CA VAL A 465 -10.15 -19.46 21.37
C VAL A 465 -9.07 -18.65 20.66
N GLU A 466 -7.93 -18.35 21.32
CA GLU A 466 -6.74 -17.78 20.67
C GLU A 466 -6.23 -18.67 19.53
N GLY A 467 -6.08 -19.98 19.77
CA GLY A 467 -5.64 -20.93 18.74
C GLY A 467 -6.60 -21.00 17.55
N TYR A 468 -7.92 -21.05 17.82
CA TYR A 468 -8.96 -21.00 16.80
C TYR A 468 -8.88 -19.73 15.94
N ALA A 469 -8.78 -18.55 16.57
CA ALA A 469 -8.72 -17.28 15.86
C ALA A 469 -7.52 -17.23 14.90
N MET A 470 -6.36 -17.69 15.35
CA MET A 470 -5.13 -17.70 14.57
C MET A 470 -5.21 -18.65 13.37
N ALA A 471 -5.83 -19.83 13.54
CA ALA A 471 -6.06 -20.78 12.45
C ALA A 471 -7.03 -20.20 11.39
N TYR A 472 -8.13 -19.58 11.82
CA TYR A 472 -9.06 -18.89 10.93
C TYR A 472 -8.36 -17.77 10.15
N MET A 473 -7.58 -16.94 10.83
CA MET A 473 -6.90 -15.81 10.21
C MET A 473 -5.92 -16.29 9.14
N LEU A 474 -5.15 -17.34 9.43
CA LEU A 474 -4.18 -17.90 8.50
C LEU A 474 -4.86 -18.41 7.22
N ILE A 475 -5.89 -19.25 7.36
CA ILE A 475 -6.63 -19.81 6.21
C ILE A 475 -7.32 -18.73 5.38
N LEU A 476 -7.96 -17.77 6.04
CA LEU A 476 -8.64 -16.66 5.36
C LEU A 476 -7.63 -15.81 4.58
N SER A 477 -6.47 -15.51 5.18
CA SER A 477 -5.40 -14.75 4.52
C SER A 477 -4.89 -15.46 3.27
N GLY A 478 -4.61 -16.77 3.37
CA GLY A 478 -4.21 -17.58 2.21
C GLY A 478 -5.32 -17.64 1.14
N SER A 479 -6.58 -17.75 1.55
CA SER A 479 -7.73 -17.87 0.65
C SER A 479 -7.97 -16.59 -0.16
N PHE A 480 -7.81 -15.42 0.47
CA PHE A 480 -7.93 -14.12 -0.21
C PHE A 480 -6.87 -13.90 -1.28
N VAL A 481 -5.66 -14.44 -1.08
CA VAL A 481 -4.53 -14.22 -1.98
C VAL A 481 -4.43 -15.29 -3.07
N TRP A 482 -4.56 -16.57 -2.72
CA TRP A 482 -4.29 -17.68 -3.64
C TRP A 482 -5.53 -18.32 -4.25
N SER A 483 -6.73 -17.90 -3.83
CA SER A 483 -8.01 -18.55 -4.11
C SER A 483 -8.11 -19.97 -3.54
N ALA A 484 -9.32 -20.38 -3.18
CA ALA A 484 -9.60 -21.73 -2.68
C ALA A 484 -9.59 -22.79 -3.80
N GLY A 485 -9.64 -22.37 -5.07
CA GLY A 485 -9.73 -23.26 -6.22
C GLY A 485 -8.40 -23.58 -6.92
N ALA A 486 -8.42 -24.59 -7.79
CA ALA A 486 -7.29 -25.01 -8.63
C ALA A 486 -7.00 -24.07 -9.83
N ARG A 487 -7.79 -23.00 -10.02
CA ARG A 487 -7.68 -22.06 -11.15
C ARG A 487 -6.78 -20.87 -10.82
N SER A 488 -5.55 -21.14 -10.42
CA SER A 488 -4.54 -20.10 -10.16
C SER A 488 -3.45 -20.15 -11.24
N PRO A 489 -2.83 -19.02 -11.63
CA PRO A 489 -1.72 -19.04 -12.59
C PRO A 489 -0.59 -19.98 -12.13
N PRO A 490 0.14 -20.64 -13.04
CA PRO A 490 1.19 -21.62 -12.68
C PRO A 490 2.23 -21.11 -11.67
N TRP A 491 2.65 -19.84 -11.82
CA TRP A 491 3.60 -19.21 -10.91
C TRP A 491 3.02 -18.92 -9.51
N ALA A 492 1.70 -18.69 -9.41
CA ALA A 492 1.02 -18.47 -8.14
C ALA A 492 0.79 -19.81 -7.42
N MET A 493 0.54 -20.89 -8.17
CA MET A 493 0.44 -22.26 -7.63
C MET A 493 1.76 -22.75 -7.05
N SER A 494 2.88 -22.57 -7.76
CA SER A 494 4.20 -22.99 -7.26
C SER A 494 4.58 -22.30 -5.95
N ARG A 495 4.34 -20.98 -5.85
CA ARG A 495 4.58 -20.21 -4.62
C ARG A 495 3.65 -20.64 -3.48
N ARG A 496 2.36 -20.85 -3.75
CA ARG A 496 1.39 -21.39 -2.77
C ARG A 496 1.87 -22.74 -2.22
N ALA A 497 2.14 -23.70 -3.10
CA ALA A 497 2.52 -25.05 -2.72
C ALA A 497 3.77 -25.06 -1.83
N SER A 498 4.79 -24.29 -2.19
CA SER A 498 6.00 -24.16 -1.36
C SER A 498 5.72 -23.57 0.02
N THR A 499 4.91 -22.51 0.11
CA THR A 499 4.58 -21.86 1.38
C THR A 499 3.74 -22.77 2.28
N ILE A 500 2.70 -23.41 1.72
CA ILE A 500 1.83 -24.32 2.47
C ILE A 500 2.61 -25.56 2.92
N SER A 501 3.41 -26.17 2.05
CA SER A 501 4.21 -27.34 2.41
C SER A 501 5.19 -27.02 3.54
N ALA A 502 5.90 -25.90 3.48
CA ALA A 502 6.85 -25.50 4.52
C ALA A 502 6.17 -25.30 5.88
N HIS A 503 4.99 -24.68 5.90
CA HIS A 503 4.22 -24.52 7.12
C HIS A 503 3.71 -25.86 7.67
N MET A 504 3.22 -26.75 6.80
CA MET A 504 2.76 -28.09 7.19
C MET A 504 3.91 -28.96 7.72
N ASP A 505 5.11 -28.81 7.16
CA ASP A 505 6.34 -29.45 7.63
C ASP A 505 6.73 -28.97 9.03
N PHE A 506 6.61 -27.66 9.30
CA PHE A 506 6.77 -27.11 10.65
C PHE A 506 5.75 -27.74 11.63
N LEU A 507 4.47 -27.86 11.24
CA LEU A 507 3.45 -28.46 12.11
C LEU A 507 3.74 -29.95 12.39
N ALA A 508 4.15 -30.69 11.38
CA ALA A 508 4.53 -32.09 11.52
C ALA A 508 5.74 -32.25 12.45
N GLY A 509 6.77 -31.42 12.27
CA GLY A 509 7.95 -31.42 13.15
C GLY A 509 7.61 -31.11 14.61
N ALA A 510 6.71 -30.17 14.85
CA ALA A 510 6.25 -29.85 16.20
C ALA A 510 5.41 -30.98 16.82
N LEU A 511 4.54 -31.65 16.03
CA LEU A 511 3.77 -32.81 16.50
C LEU A 511 4.64 -34.02 16.84
N GLU A 512 5.74 -34.23 16.11
CA GLU A 512 6.72 -35.29 16.39
C GLU A 512 7.61 -34.99 17.61
N GLY A 513 7.55 -33.77 18.16
CA GLY A 513 8.41 -33.33 19.26
C GLY A 513 9.80 -32.86 18.81
N ASN A 514 10.05 -32.75 17.50
CA ASN A 514 11.31 -32.23 16.96
C ASN A 514 11.46 -30.71 17.17
N ILE A 515 10.35 -30.01 17.42
CA ILE A 515 10.31 -28.55 17.64
C ILE A 515 9.66 -28.27 18.98
N SER A 516 10.38 -27.57 19.86
CA SER A 516 9.85 -27.10 21.15
C SER A 516 9.00 -25.84 20.96
N LEU A 517 7.73 -25.88 21.36
CA LEU A 517 6.82 -24.74 21.31
C LEU A 517 6.85 -23.91 22.60
N GLY A 518 6.68 -22.59 22.47
CA GLY A 518 6.56 -21.66 23.61
C GLY A 518 5.12 -21.36 24.02
N CYS A 519 4.15 -21.65 23.15
CA CYS A 519 2.73 -21.43 23.43
C CYS A 519 2.11 -22.51 24.34
N HIS A 520 0.91 -22.21 24.89
CA HIS A 520 0.20 -23.16 25.76
C HIS A 520 -0.29 -24.39 24.96
N PRO A 521 -0.21 -25.63 25.50
CA PRO A 521 -0.63 -26.83 24.77
C PRO A 521 -2.05 -26.79 24.22
N ALA A 522 -2.97 -26.16 24.96
CA ALA A 522 -4.36 -25.97 24.50
C ALA A 522 -4.47 -25.01 23.29
N THR A 523 -3.64 -23.96 23.22
CA THR A 523 -3.56 -23.05 22.06
C THR A 523 -3.02 -23.82 20.85
N TRP A 524 -1.94 -24.59 21.04
CA TRP A 524 -1.33 -25.42 20.01
C TRP A 524 -2.32 -26.42 19.43
N LYS A 525 -2.95 -27.24 20.29
CA LYS A 525 -3.93 -28.24 19.86
C LYS A 525 -5.09 -27.59 19.10
N ALA A 526 -5.68 -26.53 19.64
CA ALA A 526 -6.79 -25.82 19.00
C ALA A 526 -6.40 -25.24 17.62
N TYR A 527 -5.21 -24.66 17.52
CA TYR A 527 -4.71 -24.11 16.26
C TYR A 527 -4.53 -25.18 15.19
N VAL A 528 -3.84 -26.29 15.49
CA VAL A 528 -3.58 -27.37 14.52
C VAL A 528 -4.87 -28.06 14.09
N SER A 529 -5.70 -28.48 15.06
CA SER A 529 -6.96 -29.16 14.77
C SER A 529 -7.91 -28.29 13.94
N CYS A 530 -8.01 -27.00 14.28
CA CYS A 530 -8.83 -26.07 13.52
C CYS A 530 -8.28 -25.85 12.11
N LEU A 531 -6.97 -25.61 11.98
CA LEU A 531 -6.33 -25.35 10.70
C LEU A 531 -6.55 -26.50 9.73
N LEU A 532 -6.28 -27.74 10.17
CA LEU A 532 -6.43 -28.93 9.34
C LEU A 532 -7.90 -29.20 9.00
N CYS A 533 -8.82 -28.98 9.95
CA CYS A 533 -10.26 -29.09 9.70
C CYS A 533 -10.74 -28.09 8.63
N LEU A 534 -10.27 -26.84 8.71
CA LEU A 534 -10.56 -25.81 7.70
C LEU A 534 -9.96 -26.17 6.34
N MET A 535 -8.75 -26.72 6.29
CA MET A 535 -8.13 -27.14 5.03
C MET A 535 -8.90 -28.28 4.37
N VAL A 536 -9.25 -29.33 5.13
CA VAL A 536 -10.04 -30.47 4.65
C VAL A 536 -11.39 -30.03 4.10
N SER A 537 -12.03 -29.09 4.79
CA SER A 537 -13.39 -28.64 4.46
C SER A 537 -13.41 -27.65 3.29
N PHE A 538 -12.49 -26.68 3.26
CA PHE A 538 -12.59 -25.51 2.37
C PHE A 538 -11.49 -25.39 1.32
N THR A 539 -10.32 -26.00 1.55
CA THR A 539 -9.18 -25.91 0.62
C THR A 539 -8.52 -27.27 0.36
N PRO A 540 -9.29 -28.30 -0.06
CA PRO A 540 -8.76 -29.65 -0.25
C PRO A 540 -7.67 -29.72 -1.33
N ALA A 541 -7.70 -28.82 -2.32
CA ALA A 541 -6.65 -28.73 -3.34
C ALA A 541 -5.27 -28.40 -2.73
N TRP A 542 -5.22 -27.65 -1.62
CA TRP A 542 -3.96 -27.32 -0.96
C TRP A 542 -3.35 -28.54 -0.27
N ILE A 543 -4.18 -29.49 0.18
CA ILE A 543 -3.72 -30.73 0.82
C ILE A 543 -3.00 -31.62 -0.20
N GLN A 544 -3.48 -31.65 -1.44
CA GLN A 544 -2.84 -32.42 -2.53
C GLN A 544 -1.46 -31.89 -2.91
N GLU A 545 -1.13 -30.65 -2.54
CA GLU A 545 0.17 -30.02 -2.80
C GLU A 545 1.22 -30.34 -1.72
N VAL A 546 0.79 -30.96 -0.61
CA VAL A 546 1.66 -31.31 0.53
C VAL A 546 2.25 -32.71 0.33
N ARG A 547 3.50 -32.90 0.74
CA ARG A 547 4.19 -34.20 0.68
C ARG A 547 3.45 -35.26 1.50
N LEU A 548 3.39 -36.48 0.97
CA LEU A 548 2.70 -37.59 1.61
C LEU A 548 3.28 -37.91 2.99
N GLU A 549 4.61 -37.86 3.15
CA GLU A 549 5.27 -38.10 4.44
C GLU A 549 4.78 -37.11 5.50
N THR A 550 4.64 -35.84 5.13
CA THR A 550 4.14 -34.78 6.02
C THR A 550 2.69 -35.05 6.41
N LEU A 551 1.83 -35.43 5.45
CA LEU A 551 0.43 -35.79 5.73
C LEU A 551 0.31 -36.98 6.68
N LYS A 552 1.15 -38.02 6.52
CA LYS A 552 1.20 -39.18 7.42
C LYS A 552 1.56 -38.78 8.85
N LYS A 553 2.57 -37.93 9.00
CA LYS A 553 3.03 -37.43 10.32
C LYS A 553 1.94 -36.63 11.02
N LEU A 554 1.27 -35.73 10.29
CA LEU A 554 0.15 -34.95 10.80
C LEU A 554 -1.03 -35.86 11.21
N ALA A 555 -1.40 -36.82 10.38
CA ALA A 555 -2.47 -37.78 10.67
C ALA A 555 -2.15 -38.64 11.92
N SER A 556 -0.90 -39.08 12.07
CA SER A 556 -0.43 -39.79 13.27
C SER A 556 -0.53 -38.91 14.52
N GLY A 557 -0.13 -37.64 14.44
CA GLY A 557 -0.26 -36.69 15.55
C GLY A 557 -1.71 -36.45 15.97
N LEU A 558 -2.61 -36.25 15.00
CA LEU A 558 -4.05 -36.12 15.23
C LEU A 558 -4.64 -37.38 15.89
N ARG A 559 -4.19 -38.55 15.47
CA ARG A 559 -4.58 -39.82 16.10
C ARG A 559 -4.15 -39.88 17.57
N GLY A 560 -2.92 -39.44 17.87
CA GLY A 560 -2.43 -39.30 19.24
C GLY A 560 -3.26 -38.34 20.11
N TRP A 561 -4.05 -37.47 19.48
CA TRP A 561 -5.00 -36.56 20.13
C TRP A 561 -6.45 -37.05 20.12
N HIS A 562 -6.70 -38.27 19.66
CA HIS A 562 -8.01 -38.89 19.47
C HIS A 562 -8.90 -38.19 18.42
N GLU A 563 -8.31 -37.52 17.43
CA GLU A 563 -9.02 -36.87 16.31
C GLU A 563 -8.96 -37.73 15.04
N CYS A 564 -9.40 -38.98 15.16
CA CYS A 564 -9.28 -40.00 14.10
C CYS A 564 -10.06 -39.64 12.82
N GLU A 565 -11.25 -39.03 12.95
CA GLU A 565 -12.05 -38.61 11.78
C GLU A 565 -11.34 -37.54 10.96
N LEU A 566 -10.69 -36.58 11.64
CA LEU A 566 -9.92 -35.53 10.97
C LEU A 566 -8.65 -36.11 10.35
N ALA A 567 -7.98 -37.04 11.03
CA ALA A 567 -6.81 -37.74 10.50
C ALA A 567 -7.14 -38.53 9.21
N LEU A 568 -8.27 -39.26 9.20
CA LEU A 568 -8.77 -39.97 8.03
C LEU A 568 -9.10 -38.98 6.90
N SER A 569 -9.87 -37.94 7.19
CA SER A 569 -10.27 -36.94 6.20
C SER A 569 -9.06 -36.21 5.59
N LEU A 570 -8.02 -35.95 6.38
CA LEU A 570 -6.77 -35.36 5.88
C LEU A 570 -6.08 -36.26 4.84
N LEU A 571 -5.97 -37.56 5.12
CA LEU A 571 -5.35 -38.52 4.21
C LEU A 571 -6.21 -38.74 2.96
N GLU A 572 -7.54 -38.83 3.09
CA GLU A 572 -8.46 -38.95 1.94
C GLU A 572 -8.31 -37.78 0.95
N ARG A 573 -8.07 -36.56 1.46
CA ARG A 573 -7.86 -35.37 0.62
C ARG A 573 -6.43 -35.26 0.07
N GLY A 574 -5.49 -36.10 0.51
CA GLY A 574 -4.12 -36.18 0.01
C GLY A 574 -3.97 -36.75 -1.42
N GLY A 575 -5.06 -37.21 -2.03
CA GLY A 575 -5.07 -37.74 -3.40
C GLY A 575 -4.63 -39.20 -3.51
N VAL A 576 -4.37 -39.67 -4.74
CA VAL A 576 -4.14 -41.10 -5.03
C VAL A 576 -2.95 -41.67 -4.25
N ALA A 577 -1.90 -40.87 -4.04
CA ALA A 577 -0.71 -41.29 -3.30
C ALA A 577 -1.00 -41.64 -1.82
N ALA A 578 -2.06 -41.08 -1.22
CA ALA A 578 -2.41 -41.29 0.18
C ALA A 578 -3.34 -42.48 0.44
N ILE A 579 -3.92 -43.10 -0.60
CA ILE A 579 -4.92 -44.17 -0.47
C ILE A 579 -4.41 -45.37 0.35
N GLY A 580 -3.15 -45.77 0.18
CA GLY A 580 -2.56 -46.86 0.98
C GLY A 580 -2.52 -46.53 2.48
N SER A 581 -2.27 -45.27 2.83
CA SER A 581 -2.24 -44.80 4.23
C SER A 581 -3.63 -44.67 4.84
N VAL A 582 -4.64 -44.37 4.02
CA VAL A 582 -6.05 -44.42 4.45
C VAL A 582 -6.43 -45.85 4.82
N ALA A 583 -6.10 -46.84 3.98
CA ALA A 583 -6.42 -48.24 4.22
C ALA A 583 -5.73 -48.77 5.50
N GLU A 584 -4.46 -48.42 5.71
CA GLU A 584 -3.74 -48.74 6.95
C GLU A 584 -4.42 -48.12 8.18
N LEU A 585 -4.87 -46.86 8.11
CA LEU A 585 -5.49 -46.18 9.24
C LEU A 585 -6.86 -46.79 9.59
N VAL A 586 -7.68 -47.13 8.60
CA VAL A 586 -8.99 -47.78 8.79
C VAL A 586 -8.83 -49.15 9.44
N ASN A 587 -7.86 -49.95 8.99
CA ASN A 587 -7.59 -51.29 9.54
C ASN A 587 -7.13 -51.28 11.01
N VAL A 588 -6.62 -50.16 11.52
CA VAL A 588 -6.22 -50.02 12.93
C VAL A 588 -7.33 -49.34 13.76
N LEU A 589 -8.43 -48.90 13.13
CA LEU A 589 -9.61 -48.34 13.81
C LEU A 589 -10.76 -49.35 13.88
N SER A 590 -10.83 -50.29 12.94
CA SER A 590 -11.65 -51.52 13.02
C SER A 590 -11.09 -52.49 14.04
#